data_AF-A0A0A7DQF0-F1
#
_entry.id   AF-A0A0A7DQF0-F1
#
_cell.length_a   1.000
_cell.length_b   1.000
_cell.length_c   1.000
_cell.angle_alpha   90.00
_cell.angle_beta   90.00
_cell.angle_gamma   90.00
#
_symmetry.space_group_name_H-M   'P 1'
#
loop_
_entity.id
_entity.type
_entity.pdbx_description
1 polymer ?
#
loop_
_entity_poly.entity_id
_entity_poly.type
_entity_poly.pdbx_seq_one_letter_code
_entity_poly.pdbx_strand_id
1 'polypeptide(L)'
;MSSRTEVPFWTSVGQSLRNSSRTEKIFCCVCWTIILGAVAAIVYLLAFRQQESPSNVWNITRAMWLGADIAGDPVKYRPLKLVIINHSVSPECRSLEGCAQSMRNLQNFFLNDKGWDLPYNFVIGNDGRVYEGRGWDREGAHTYGYNSCSLGVGFIGDYRPGFGNTVPTSLQMERFKELMQYGVLMGYLDPEYAVVGASDLQTSASPGDNLLKQMKAGSHYNQDKYRNMTCAQIYDLTK
;
A
#
# COMPACT_ATOMS: atom_id res chain seq x y z
N MET A 1 -26.65 54.90 -46.52
CA MET A 1 -25.91 53.94 -45.67
C MET A 1 -24.84 54.70 -44.90
N SER A 2 -25.08 55.02 -43.62
CA SER A 2 -24.04 55.58 -42.74
C SER A 2 -23.39 54.41 -41.99
N SER A 3 -22.12 54.16 -42.30
CA SER A 3 -21.30 53.17 -41.60
C SER A 3 -20.97 53.70 -40.22
N ARG A 4 -21.54 53.09 -39.18
CA ARG A 4 -21.14 53.33 -37.79
C ARG A 4 -19.76 52.72 -37.60
N THR A 5 -18.73 53.55 -37.45
CA THR A 5 -17.41 53.11 -37.02
C THR A 5 -17.51 52.71 -35.55
N GLU A 6 -17.44 51.41 -35.27
CA GLU A 6 -17.36 50.92 -33.89
C GLU A 6 -16.03 51.37 -33.29
N VAL A 7 -16.11 52.06 -32.16
CA VAL A 7 -14.94 52.48 -31.40
C VAL A 7 -14.31 51.22 -30.79
N PRO A 8 -12.99 51.00 -30.93
CA PRO A 8 -12.35 49.83 -30.35
C PRO A 8 -12.66 49.69 -28.86
N PHE A 9 -12.88 48.46 -28.41
CA PHE A 9 -13.29 48.20 -27.02
C PHE A 9 -12.38 48.89 -25.99
N TRP A 10 -11.06 48.81 -26.18
CA TRP A 10 -10.08 49.41 -25.26
C TRP A 10 -10.10 50.94 -25.22
N THR A 11 -10.45 51.61 -26.32
CA THR A 11 -10.59 53.07 -26.33
C THR A 11 -11.88 53.50 -25.65
N SER A 12 -12.97 52.74 -25.78
CA SER A 12 -14.22 52.96 -25.04
C SER A 12 -14.03 52.77 -23.52
N VAL A 13 -13.34 51.70 -23.11
CA VAL A 13 -13.01 51.43 -21.71
C VAL A 13 -12.13 52.55 -21.12
N GLY A 14 -11.12 53.01 -21.84
CA GLY A 14 -10.24 54.09 -21.41
C GLY A 14 -10.99 55.42 -21.20
N GLN A 15 -11.97 55.73 -22.06
CA GLN A 15 -12.80 56.93 -21.90
C GLN A 15 -13.75 56.84 -20.69
N SER A 16 -14.41 55.70 -20.49
CA SER A 16 -15.25 55.45 -19.30
C SER A 16 -14.46 55.54 -18.00
N LEU A 17 -13.25 54.97 -17.95
CA LEU A 17 -12.38 55.06 -16.78
C LEU A 17 -11.92 56.50 -16.50
N ARG A 18 -11.71 57.31 -17.55
CA ARG A 18 -11.32 58.72 -17.37
C ARG A 18 -12.48 59.56 -16.80
N ASN A 19 -13.72 59.27 -17.22
CA ASN A 19 -14.92 60.01 -16.82
C ASN A 19 -15.57 59.53 -15.50
N SER A 20 -15.15 58.38 -14.97
CA SER A 20 -15.69 57.81 -13.73
C SER A 20 -15.24 58.57 -12.47
N SER A 21 -16.14 58.67 -11.48
CA SER A 21 -15.91 59.37 -10.22
C SER A 21 -14.85 58.68 -9.34
N ARG A 22 -14.26 59.40 -8.38
CA ARG A 22 -13.29 58.81 -7.43
C ARG A 22 -13.90 57.63 -6.65
N THR A 23 -15.17 57.74 -6.25
CA THR A 23 -15.89 56.70 -5.50
C THR A 23 -16.11 55.44 -6.35
N GLU A 24 -16.49 55.60 -7.63
CA GLU A 24 -16.65 54.48 -8.56
C GLU A 24 -15.31 53.76 -8.84
N LYS A 25 -14.22 54.50 -8.96
CA LYS A 25 -12.87 53.92 -9.12
C LYS A 25 -12.46 53.12 -7.89
N ILE A 26 -12.70 53.66 -6.69
CA ILE A 26 -12.43 52.96 -5.43
C ILE A 26 -13.28 51.69 -5.33
N PHE A 27 -14.58 51.78 -5.66
CA PHE A 27 -15.48 50.63 -5.66
C PHE A 27 -15.01 49.54 -6.63
N CYS A 28 -14.63 49.91 -7.86
CA CYS A 28 -14.05 48.99 -8.83
C CYS A 28 -12.76 48.34 -8.32
N CYS A 29 -11.84 49.11 -7.72
CA CYS A 29 -10.62 48.57 -7.13
C CYS A 29 -10.92 47.57 -6.01
N VAL A 30 -11.86 47.88 -5.11
CA VAL A 30 -12.27 46.99 -4.02
C VAL A 30 -12.90 45.71 -4.59
N CYS A 31 -13.82 45.81 -5.55
CA CYS A 31 -14.40 44.65 -6.23
C CYS A 31 -13.32 43.80 -6.91
N TRP A 32 -12.36 44.41 -7.60
CA TRP A 32 -11.24 43.70 -8.22
C TRP A 32 -10.36 42.97 -7.20
N THR A 33 -10.06 43.61 -6.06
CA THR A 33 -9.29 42.95 -4.99
C THR A 33 -10.04 41.76 -4.38
N ILE A 34 -11.36 41.87 -4.20
CA ILE A 34 -12.19 40.77 -3.69
C ILE A 34 -12.26 39.63 -4.71
N ILE A 35 -12.45 39.93 -5.99
CA ILE A 35 -12.47 38.93 -7.07
C ILE A 35 -11.13 38.21 -7.16
N LEU A 36 -10.02 38.94 -7.15
CA LEU A 36 -8.68 38.34 -7.19
C LEU A 36 -8.41 37.48 -5.95
N GLY A 37 -8.83 37.93 -4.77
CA GLY A 37 -8.74 37.15 -3.52
C GLY A 37 -9.57 35.87 -3.56
N ALA A 38 -10.81 35.93 -4.07
CA ALA A 38 -11.68 34.77 -4.23
C ALA A 38 -11.14 33.79 -5.28
N VAL A 39 -10.62 34.28 -6.40
CA VAL A 39 -9.96 33.45 -7.42
C VAL A 39 -8.70 32.80 -6.84
N ALA A 40 -7.87 33.53 -6.12
CA ALA A 40 -6.68 32.98 -5.47
C ALA A 40 -7.05 31.94 -4.40
N ALA A 41 -8.11 32.18 -3.62
CA ALA A 41 -8.63 31.21 -2.66
C ALA A 41 -9.21 29.97 -3.35
N ILE A 42 -9.92 30.11 -4.46
CA ILE A 42 -10.41 28.99 -5.27
C ILE A 42 -9.23 28.22 -5.88
N VAL A 43 -8.24 28.89 -6.45
CA VAL A 43 -7.02 28.25 -6.99
C VAL A 43 -6.25 27.56 -5.87
N TYR A 44 -6.13 28.17 -4.70
CA TYR A 44 -5.53 27.54 -3.52
C TYR A 44 -6.35 26.32 -3.10
N LEU A 45 -7.66 26.45 -2.95
CA LEU A 45 -8.55 25.34 -2.60
C LEU A 45 -8.53 24.24 -3.66
N LEU A 46 -8.36 24.53 -4.95
CA LEU A 46 -8.28 23.55 -6.02
C LEU A 46 -6.89 22.91 -6.12
N ALA A 47 -5.82 23.68 -5.98
CA ALA A 47 -4.43 23.21 -6.02
C ALA A 47 -4.07 22.40 -4.76
N PHE A 48 -4.59 22.80 -3.59
CA PHE A 48 -4.38 22.11 -2.32
C PHE A 48 -5.50 21.10 -1.96
N ARG A 49 -6.61 21.02 -2.74
CA ARG A 49 -7.54 19.85 -2.75
C ARG A 49 -7.12 18.73 -3.69
N GLN A 50 -5.85 18.64 -4.10
CA GLN A 50 -5.31 17.30 -4.33
C GLN A 50 -5.16 16.56 -2.99
N GLN A 51 -6.30 16.31 -2.37
CA GLN A 51 -6.46 15.24 -1.42
C GLN A 51 -6.14 13.98 -2.19
N GLU A 52 -5.11 13.28 -1.75
CA GLU A 52 -4.64 12.03 -2.33
C GLU A 52 -5.83 11.20 -2.82
N SER A 53 -5.92 11.02 -4.13
CA SER A 53 -6.84 10.03 -4.67
C SER A 53 -6.51 8.68 -4.00
N PRO A 54 -7.49 7.92 -3.49
CA PRO A 54 -7.29 6.57 -2.94
C PRO A 54 -6.61 5.60 -3.92
N SER A 55 -6.44 6.01 -5.19
CA SER A 55 -5.66 5.30 -6.19
C SER A 55 -4.17 5.20 -5.89
N ASN A 56 -3.61 6.03 -5.00
CA ASN A 56 -2.15 6.09 -4.76
C ASN A 56 -1.71 5.45 -3.45
N VAL A 57 -2.65 5.10 -2.56
CA VAL A 57 -2.32 4.45 -1.30
C VAL A 57 -2.13 2.96 -1.55
N TRP A 58 -0.87 2.53 -1.61
CA TRP A 58 -0.48 1.14 -1.78
C TRP A 58 -0.37 0.40 -0.43
N ASN A 59 -0.12 1.12 0.66
CA ASN A 59 -0.03 0.57 2.02
C ASN A 59 -1.33 0.83 2.80
N ILE A 60 -2.10 -0.22 3.05
CA ILE A 60 -3.40 -0.19 3.70
C ILE A 60 -3.23 -0.64 5.15
N THR A 61 -3.29 0.32 6.06
CA THR A 61 -3.18 0.05 7.50
C THR A 61 -4.33 -0.81 7.99
N ARG A 62 -4.15 -1.42 9.15
CA ARG A 62 -5.16 -2.25 9.80
C ARG A 62 -6.51 -1.57 9.99
N ALA A 63 -6.47 -0.31 10.42
CA ALA A 63 -7.66 0.52 10.59
C ALA A 63 -8.37 0.78 9.25
N MET A 64 -7.62 0.96 8.15
CA MET A 64 -8.20 1.25 6.84
C MET A 64 -9.00 0.08 6.26
N TRP A 65 -8.62 -1.17 6.54
CA TRP A 65 -9.42 -2.33 6.15
C TRP A 65 -10.44 -2.79 7.20
N LEU A 66 -10.61 -2.01 8.27
CA LEU A 66 -11.53 -2.28 9.39
C LEU A 66 -11.21 -3.61 10.10
N GLY A 67 -9.93 -3.88 10.30
CA GLY A 67 -9.47 -5.04 11.06
C GLY A 67 -9.67 -4.89 12.55
N ALA A 68 -10.04 -5.97 13.23
CA ALA A 68 -10.08 -6.00 14.69
C ALA A 68 -8.67 -5.80 15.29
N ASP A 69 -8.57 -5.22 16.48
CA ASP A 69 -7.29 -5.00 17.14
C ASP A 69 -6.54 -6.31 17.43
N ILE A 70 -5.22 -6.23 17.47
CA ILE A 70 -4.34 -7.35 17.84
C ILE A 70 -3.94 -7.22 19.31
N ALA A 71 -4.14 -8.29 20.08
CA ALA A 71 -3.72 -8.35 21.48
C ALA A 71 -2.19 -8.49 21.61
N GLY A 72 -1.65 -8.04 22.74
CA GLY A 72 -0.23 -8.10 23.08
C GLY A 72 0.55 -6.83 22.69
N ASP A 73 1.77 -6.73 23.20
CA ASP A 73 2.62 -5.56 22.98
C ASP A 73 3.45 -5.71 21.69
N PRO A 74 3.72 -4.60 20.99
CA PRO A 74 4.73 -4.57 19.95
C PRO A 74 6.08 -5.05 20.45
N VAL A 75 6.76 -5.85 19.63
CA VAL A 75 8.11 -6.33 19.84
C VAL A 75 9.05 -5.56 18.91
N LYS A 76 10.12 -4.99 19.47
CA LYS A 76 11.16 -4.35 18.67
C LYS A 76 12.11 -5.41 18.10
N TYR A 77 11.97 -5.71 16.82
CA TYR A 77 12.88 -6.62 16.12
C TYR A 77 14.21 -5.95 15.77
N ARG A 78 15.27 -6.76 15.71
CA ARG A 78 16.43 -6.47 14.86
C ARG A 78 16.00 -6.64 13.39
N PRO A 79 16.71 -6.04 12.42
CA PRO A 79 16.40 -6.25 11.00
C PRO A 79 16.25 -7.74 10.70
N LEU A 80 15.08 -8.14 10.19
CA LEU A 80 14.77 -9.53 9.89
C LEU A 80 15.55 -9.96 8.65
N LYS A 81 16.09 -11.16 8.68
CA LYS A 81 16.92 -11.72 7.60
C LYS A 81 16.18 -12.70 6.71
N LEU A 82 14.95 -13.07 7.08
CA LEU A 82 14.15 -14.09 6.43
C LEU A 82 12.76 -13.56 6.14
N VAL A 83 12.30 -13.72 4.91
CA VAL A 83 10.94 -13.41 4.45
C VAL A 83 10.31 -14.70 3.95
N ILE A 84 9.14 -15.05 4.48
CA ILE A 84 8.45 -16.31 4.15
C ILE A 84 7.15 -15.99 3.42
N ILE A 85 7.06 -16.48 2.19
CA ILE A 85 5.92 -16.28 1.30
C ILE A 85 4.86 -17.35 1.54
N ASN A 86 3.63 -16.88 1.71
CA ASN A 86 2.45 -17.71 1.82
C ASN A 86 1.36 -17.28 0.84
N HIS A 87 0.42 -18.17 0.56
CA HIS A 87 -0.87 -17.82 -0.01
C HIS A 87 -1.98 -18.01 1.02
N SER A 88 -3.11 -17.36 0.79
CA SER A 88 -4.27 -17.37 1.70
C SER A 88 -5.24 -18.52 1.45
N VAL A 89 -5.17 -19.17 0.28
CA VAL A 89 -6.17 -20.16 -0.18
C VAL A 89 -7.57 -19.56 -0.21
N SER A 90 -7.67 -18.29 -0.61
CA SER A 90 -8.93 -17.58 -0.77
C SER A 90 -9.20 -17.25 -2.25
N PRO A 91 -10.44 -16.88 -2.61
CA PRO A 91 -10.71 -16.23 -3.88
C PRO A 91 -9.91 -14.93 -4.05
N GLU A 92 -9.70 -14.53 -5.30
CA GLU A 92 -9.08 -13.25 -5.64
C GLU A 92 -9.94 -12.05 -5.22
N CYS A 93 -9.29 -10.90 -5.06
CA CYS A 93 -9.92 -9.60 -4.86
C CYS A 93 -9.26 -8.53 -5.74
N ARG A 94 -10.04 -7.66 -6.39
CA ARG A 94 -9.52 -6.72 -7.41
C ARG A 94 -9.87 -5.25 -7.15
N SER A 95 -10.45 -4.95 -6.00
CA SER A 95 -10.76 -3.60 -5.54
C SER A 95 -10.35 -3.45 -4.08
N LEU A 96 -10.12 -2.21 -3.63
CA LEU A 96 -9.82 -1.91 -2.23
C LEU A 96 -10.90 -2.48 -1.31
N GLU A 97 -12.17 -2.28 -1.65
CA GLU A 97 -13.31 -2.80 -0.87
C GLU A 97 -13.32 -4.33 -0.83
N GLY A 98 -13.14 -4.99 -1.98
CA GLY A 98 -13.14 -6.44 -2.08
C GLY A 98 -11.97 -7.07 -1.33
N CYS A 99 -10.79 -6.47 -1.43
CA CYS A 99 -9.61 -6.97 -0.73
C CYS A 99 -9.66 -6.68 0.77
N ALA A 100 -10.19 -5.53 1.20
CA ALA A 100 -10.48 -5.28 2.61
C ALA A 100 -11.51 -6.28 3.16
N GLN A 101 -12.53 -6.65 2.38
CA GLN A 101 -13.47 -7.71 2.75
C GLN A 101 -12.77 -9.07 2.87
N SER A 102 -11.90 -9.43 1.91
CA SER A 102 -11.10 -10.66 1.98
C SER A 102 -10.21 -10.69 3.23
N MET A 103 -9.58 -9.56 3.58
CA MET A 103 -8.79 -9.43 4.81
C MET A 103 -9.62 -9.68 6.07
N ARG A 104 -10.80 -9.06 6.18
CA ARG A 104 -11.71 -9.32 7.30
C ARG A 104 -12.17 -10.77 7.36
N ASN A 105 -12.47 -11.37 6.21
CA ASN A 105 -12.87 -12.79 6.16
C ASN A 105 -11.74 -13.71 6.62
N LEU A 106 -10.50 -13.46 6.19
CA LEU A 106 -9.33 -14.19 6.65
C LEU A 106 -9.11 -14.00 8.15
N GLN A 107 -9.18 -12.76 8.64
CA GLN A 107 -9.06 -12.48 10.07
C GLN A 107 -10.12 -13.22 10.89
N ASN A 108 -11.39 -13.14 10.48
CA ASN A 108 -12.50 -13.79 11.17
C ASN A 108 -12.34 -15.31 11.20
N PHE A 109 -11.83 -15.92 10.13
CA PHE A 109 -11.52 -17.35 10.12
C PHE A 109 -10.54 -17.72 11.23
N PHE A 110 -9.42 -17.00 11.37
CA PHE A 110 -8.43 -17.30 12.41
C PHE A 110 -8.95 -16.98 13.82
N LEU A 111 -9.65 -15.85 14.01
CA LEU A 111 -10.21 -15.48 15.31
C LEU A 111 -11.27 -16.48 15.78
N ASN A 112 -12.20 -16.88 14.91
CA ASN A 112 -13.31 -17.75 15.28
C ASN A 112 -12.89 -19.22 15.38
N ASP A 113 -12.11 -19.72 14.40
CA ASP A 113 -11.83 -21.15 14.31
C ASP A 113 -10.56 -21.54 15.07
N LYS A 114 -9.64 -20.59 15.27
CA LYS A 114 -8.33 -20.85 15.88
C LYS A 114 -8.07 -20.09 17.17
N GLY A 115 -8.85 -19.04 17.45
CA GLY A 115 -8.71 -18.22 18.67
C GLY A 115 -7.52 -17.26 18.63
N TRP A 116 -6.94 -17.00 17.46
CA TRP A 116 -5.80 -16.10 17.29
C TRP A 116 -5.90 -15.30 15.98
N ASP A 117 -5.21 -14.17 15.90
CA ASP A 117 -5.35 -13.21 14.80
C ASP A 117 -4.67 -13.65 13.49
N LEU A 118 -4.99 -13.03 12.36
CA LEU A 118 -4.38 -13.27 11.03
C LEU A 118 -2.86 -13.59 11.11
N PRO A 119 -2.37 -14.69 10.50
CA PRO A 119 -1.01 -15.18 10.71
C PRO A 119 0.08 -14.34 10.06
N TYR A 120 -0.23 -13.52 9.07
CA TYR A 120 0.75 -12.83 8.24
C TYR A 120 1.06 -11.43 8.79
N ASN A 121 2.31 -10.98 8.65
CA ASN A 121 2.70 -9.60 8.93
C ASN A 121 2.07 -8.66 7.90
N PHE A 122 2.17 -9.02 6.62
CA PHE A 122 1.56 -8.29 5.51
C PHE A 122 0.85 -9.24 4.56
N VAL A 123 -0.18 -8.73 3.88
CA VAL A 123 -0.93 -9.47 2.86
C VAL A 123 -1.05 -8.64 1.59
N ILE A 124 -0.82 -9.24 0.42
CA ILE A 124 -0.86 -8.54 -0.86
C ILE A 124 -2.10 -8.97 -1.65
N GLY A 125 -3.00 -8.01 -1.90
CA GLY A 125 -4.22 -8.21 -2.68
C GLY A 125 -3.98 -8.22 -4.18
N ASN A 126 -4.86 -8.85 -4.96
CA ASN A 126 -4.73 -8.86 -6.43
C ASN A 126 -4.97 -7.46 -7.05
N ASP A 127 -5.50 -6.52 -6.25
CA ASP A 127 -5.61 -5.10 -6.54
C ASP A 127 -4.28 -4.33 -6.48
N GLY A 128 -3.18 -5.00 -6.10
CA GLY A 128 -1.87 -4.37 -6.00
C GLY A 128 -1.73 -3.46 -4.78
N ARG A 129 -2.39 -3.78 -3.67
CA ARG A 129 -2.16 -3.11 -2.38
C ARG A 129 -1.60 -4.10 -1.37
N VAL A 130 -0.82 -3.56 -0.44
CA VAL A 130 -0.29 -4.25 0.73
C VAL A 130 -1.17 -3.91 1.92
N TYR A 131 -1.80 -4.90 2.50
CA TYR A 131 -2.63 -4.80 3.68
C TYR A 131 -1.81 -5.20 4.90
N GLU A 132 -1.78 -4.32 5.89
CA GLU A 132 -1.14 -4.58 7.17
C GLU A 132 -1.93 -5.66 7.93
N GLY A 133 -1.28 -6.80 8.15
CA GLY A 133 -1.76 -7.82 9.06
C GLY A 133 -1.27 -7.52 10.46
N ARG A 134 -0.25 -8.27 10.90
CA ARG A 134 0.43 -8.02 12.18
C ARG A 134 1.45 -6.89 12.13
N GLY A 135 1.85 -6.43 10.94
CA GLY A 135 2.78 -5.32 10.79
C GLY A 135 4.25 -5.69 11.01
N TRP A 136 5.10 -4.68 11.10
CA TRP A 136 6.56 -4.83 11.22
C TRP A 136 7.04 -5.17 12.64
N ASP A 137 6.26 -4.81 13.65
CA ASP A 137 6.62 -4.80 15.06
C ASP A 137 5.96 -5.93 15.85
N ARG A 138 5.44 -6.97 15.18
CA ARG A 138 4.82 -8.12 15.85
C ARG A 138 5.18 -9.45 15.22
N GLU A 139 5.14 -10.49 16.05
CA GLU A 139 5.43 -11.86 15.62
C GLU A 139 4.29 -12.39 14.75
N GLY A 140 4.66 -13.02 13.64
CA GLY A 140 3.77 -13.78 12.78
C GLY A 140 3.15 -15.00 13.46
N ALA A 141 2.24 -15.68 12.76
CA ALA A 141 1.80 -17.04 13.08
C ALA A 141 1.72 -17.91 11.81
N HIS A 142 2.53 -17.59 10.81
CA HIS A 142 2.45 -18.11 9.44
C HIS A 142 3.32 -19.35 9.17
N THR A 143 4.39 -19.57 9.93
CA THR A 143 5.33 -20.67 9.67
C THR A 143 5.93 -21.16 10.99
N TYR A 144 5.61 -22.40 11.34
CA TYR A 144 5.98 -23.00 12.61
C TYR A 144 7.51 -23.06 12.75
N GLY A 145 8.04 -22.61 13.88
CA GLY A 145 9.48 -22.57 14.15
C GLY A 145 10.23 -21.37 13.56
N TYR A 146 9.59 -20.56 12.71
CA TYR A 146 10.22 -19.40 12.06
C TYR A 146 9.52 -18.05 12.35
N ASN A 147 8.33 -18.05 12.94
CA ASN A 147 7.52 -16.84 13.18
C ASN A 147 8.29 -15.72 13.88
N SER A 148 9.05 -16.03 14.93
CA SER A 148 9.75 -15.03 15.72
C SER A 148 10.92 -14.37 14.99
N CYS A 149 11.48 -14.99 13.96
CA CYS A 149 12.68 -14.52 13.25
C CYS A 149 12.46 -14.22 11.75
N SER A 150 11.21 -14.12 11.31
CA SER A 150 10.92 -13.88 9.90
C SER A 150 9.73 -12.95 9.69
N LEU A 151 9.69 -12.35 8.50
CA LEU A 151 8.56 -11.59 8.03
C LEU A 151 7.64 -12.50 7.21
N GLY A 152 6.40 -12.69 7.65
CA GLY A 152 5.39 -13.42 6.89
C GLY A 152 4.65 -12.54 5.90
N VAL A 153 4.73 -12.85 4.61
CA VAL A 153 3.98 -12.16 3.56
C VAL A 153 3.00 -13.12 2.91
N GLY A 154 1.70 -12.86 3.09
CA GLY A 154 0.61 -13.60 2.46
C GLY A 154 0.21 -12.98 1.11
N PHE A 155 -0.23 -13.81 0.17
CA PHE A 155 -0.84 -13.36 -1.08
C PHE A 155 -2.31 -13.80 -1.12
N ILE A 156 -3.22 -12.87 -1.45
CA ILE A 156 -4.64 -13.19 -1.64
C ILE A 156 -4.79 -14.02 -2.92
N GLY A 157 -5.32 -15.25 -2.79
CA GLY A 157 -5.43 -16.19 -3.90
C GLY A 157 -5.07 -17.64 -3.53
N ASP A 158 -5.29 -18.53 -4.50
CA ASP A 158 -4.86 -19.93 -4.45
C ASP A 158 -4.00 -20.27 -5.68
N TYR A 159 -2.67 -20.24 -5.49
CA TYR A 159 -1.69 -20.48 -6.56
C TYR A 159 -1.24 -21.95 -6.68
N ARG A 160 -2.02 -22.90 -6.16
CA ARG A 160 -1.79 -24.32 -6.41
C ARG A 160 -2.24 -24.68 -7.84
N PRO A 161 -1.54 -25.59 -8.54
CA PRO A 161 -2.00 -26.05 -9.84
C PRO A 161 -3.44 -26.59 -9.81
N GLY A 162 -4.26 -26.22 -10.79
CA GLY A 162 -5.63 -26.73 -10.94
C GLY A 162 -6.73 -25.95 -10.19
N PHE A 163 -6.41 -24.87 -9.47
CA PHE A 163 -7.38 -24.08 -8.70
C PHE A 163 -7.59 -22.66 -9.27
N GLY A 164 -8.58 -22.46 -10.14
CA GLY A 164 -8.98 -21.10 -10.59
C GLY A 164 -7.87 -20.30 -11.30
N ASN A 165 -7.80 -18.98 -11.06
CA ASN A 165 -6.71 -18.13 -11.58
C ASN A 165 -5.46 -18.32 -10.70
N THR A 166 -4.59 -19.22 -11.14
CA THR A 166 -3.48 -19.75 -10.33
C THR A 166 -2.17 -18.98 -10.50
N VAL A 167 -2.16 -17.85 -11.21
CA VAL A 167 -0.94 -17.06 -11.47
C VAL A 167 -1.03 -15.74 -10.69
N PRO A 168 -0.03 -15.38 -9.86
CA PRO A 168 -0.03 -14.10 -9.18
C PRO A 168 0.02 -12.95 -10.18
N THR A 169 -0.69 -11.86 -9.87
CA THR A 169 -0.72 -10.70 -10.77
C THR A 169 0.62 -9.99 -10.78
N SER A 170 0.96 -9.31 -11.89
CA SER A 170 2.17 -8.47 -11.95
C SER A 170 2.17 -7.40 -10.86
N LEU A 171 1.00 -6.83 -10.54
CA LEU A 171 0.83 -5.85 -9.46
C LEU A 171 1.16 -6.44 -8.09
N GLN A 172 0.76 -7.68 -7.79
CA GLN A 172 1.14 -8.33 -6.54
C GLN A 172 2.66 -8.48 -6.42
N MET A 173 3.31 -8.90 -7.51
CA MET A 173 4.76 -9.09 -7.54
C MET A 173 5.54 -7.77 -7.45
N GLU A 174 5.05 -6.71 -8.10
CA GLU A 174 5.63 -5.36 -8.02
C GLU A 174 5.54 -4.81 -6.60
N ARG A 175 4.36 -4.93 -5.97
CA ARG A 175 4.12 -4.46 -4.60
C ARG A 175 4.91 -5.23 -3.57
N PHE A 176 5.12 -6.52 -3.79
CA PHE A 176 6.04 -7.29 -2.96
C PHE A 176 7.44 -6.70 -2.99
N LYS A 177 7.98 -6.39 -4.18
CA LYS A 177 9.32 -5.79 -4.32
C LYS A 177 9.41 -4.45 -3.61
N GLU A 178 8.42 -3.58 -3.78
CA GLU A 178 8.36 -2.28 -3.10
C GLU A 178 8.28 -2.43 -1.57
N LEU A 179 7.49 -3.38 -1.07
CA LEU A 179 7.40 -3.66 0.36
C LEU A 179 8.76 -4.09 0.93
N MET A 180 9.50 -4.95 0.20
CA MET A 180 10.83 -5.37 0.63
C MET A 180 11.83 -4.21 0.61
N GLN A 181 11.82 -3.39 -0.45
CA GLN A 181 12.66 -2.19 -0.54
C GLN A 181 12.39 -1.22 0.60
N TYR A 182 11.11 -0.98 0.91
CA TYR A 182 10.70 -0.18 2.06
C TYR A 182 11.20 -0.77 3.38
N GLY A 183 11.07 -2.09 3.56
CA GLY A 183 11.57 -2.81 4.73
C GLY A 183 13.07 -2.62 4.93
N VAL A 184 13.87 -2.71 3.87
CA VAL A 184 15.32 -2.46 3.93
C VAL A 184 15.62 -1.00 4.24
N LEU A 185 14.97 -0.06 3.55
CA LEU A 185 15.17 1.39 3.73
C LEU A 185 14.88 1.84 5.17
N MET A 186 13.84 1.30 5.77
CA MET A 186 13.41 1.62 7.13
C MET A 186 14.15 0.82 8.21
N GLY A 187 15.04 -0.11 7.82
CA GLY A 187 15.80 -0.95 8.75
C GLY A 187 14.99 -2.09 9.39
N TYR A 188 13.82 -2.44 8.84
CA TYR A 188 13.06 -3.62 9.26
C TYR A 188 13.62 -4.91 8.66
N LEU A 189 14.25 -4.84 7.49
CA LEU A 189 14.88 -5.97 6.81
C LEU A 189 16.38 -5.73 6.65
N ASP A 190 17.15 -6.79 6.86
CA ASP A 190 18.56 -6.83 6.50
C ASP A 190 18.70 -6.71 4.97
N PRO A 191 19.61 -5.89 4.40
CA PRO A 191 19.79 -5.78 2.96
C PRO A 191 20.06 -7.12 2.26
N GLU A 192 20.66 -8.10 2.94
CA GLU A 192 20.98 -9.43 2.44
C GLU A 192 19.95 -10.50 2.88
N TYR A 193 18.71 -10.07 3.17
CA TYR A 193 17.61 -10.98 3.50
C TYR A 193 17.41 -12.06 2.42
N ALA A 194 16.87 -13.21 2.82
CA ALA A 194 16.43 -14.25 1.89
C ALA A 194 14.91 -14.37 1.87
N VAL A 195 14.39 -14.64 0.68
CA VAL A 195 12.99 -14.98 0.43
C VAL A 195 12.89 -16.49 0.22
N VAL A 196 11.91 -17.12 0.88
CA VAL A 196 11.57 -18.53 0.70
C VAL A 196 10.05 -18.73 0.66
N GLY A 197 9.58 -19.81 0.07
CA GLY A 197 8.19 -20.26 0.24
C GLY A 197 8.02 -21.03 1.54
N ALA A 198 6.82 -21.01 2.14
CA ALA A 198 6.54 -21.85 3.31
C ALA A 198 6.81 -23.35 3.07
N SER A 199 6.58 -23.83 1.85
CA SER A 199 6.89 -25.20 1.39
C SER A 199 8.38 -25.54 1.41
N ASP A 200 9.27 -24.55 1.35
CA ASP A 200 10.72 -24.77 1.36
C ASP A 200 11.22 -25.13 2.78
N LEU A 201 10.46 -24.72 3.81
CA LEU A 201 10.82 -24.89 5.22
C LEU A 201 10.03 -25.99 5.95
N GLN A 202 8.81 -26.30 5.51
CA GLN A 202 7.94 -27.28 6.14
C GLN A 202 7.03 -27.97 5.13
N THR A 203 6.44 -29.11 5.51
CA THR A 203 5.42 -29.79 4.70
C THR A 203 4.18 -28.90 4.58
N SER A 204 4.06 -28.21 3.44
CA SER A 204 3.01 -27.23 3.17
C SER A 204 2.78 -27.12 1.66
N ALA A 205 1.53 -26.91 1.24
CA ALA A 205 1.20 -26.57 -0.14
C ALA A 205 1.39 -25.06 -0.44
N SER A 206 1.55 -24.23 0.60
CA SER A 206 1.76 -22.78 0.51
C SER A 206 3.23 -22.49 0.14
N PRO A 207 3.53 -21.52 -0.75
CA PRO A 207 2.61 -20.52 -1.33
C PRO A 207 1.87 -20.97 -2.61
N GLY A 208 1.94 -22.25 -2.96
CA GLY A 208 1.47 -22.79 -4.24
C GLY A 208 2.56 -22.72 -5.31
N ASP A 209 2.65 -23.78 -6.13
CA ASP A 209 3.74 -23.96 -7.08
C ASP A 209 3.90 -22.80 -8.08
N ASN A 210 2.79 -22.18 -8.49
CA ASN A 210 2.84 -21.09 -9.46
C ASN A 210 3.37 -19.78 -8.86
N LEU A 211 3.02 -19.47 -7.61
CA LEU A 211 3.58 -18.32 -6.90
C LEU A 211 5.05 -18.58 -6.53
N LEU A 212 5.37 -19.78 -6.06
CA LEU A 212 6.75 -20.17 -5.77
C LEU A 212 7.66 -20.06 -7.00
N LYS A 213 7.17 -20.51 -8.17
CA LYS A 213 7.88 -20.38 -9.44
C LYS A 213 8.21 -18.93 -9.78
N GLN A 214 7.31 -17.98 -9.51
CA GLN A 214 7.56 -16.55 -9.73
C GLN A 214 8.56 -15.98 -8.72
N MET A 215 8.48 -16.40 -7.46
CA MET A 215 9.43 -15.98 -6.41
C MET A 215 10.86 -16.43 -6.72
N LYS A 216 11.03 -17.62 -7.30
CA LYS A 216 12.33 -18.16 -7.74
C LYS A 216 13.08 -17.29 -8.75
N ALA A 217 12.40 -16.37 -9.44
CA ALA A 217 13.04 -15.44 -10.36
C ALA A 217 13.67 -14.20 -9.66
N GLY A 218 13.38 -13.97 -8.38
CA GLY A 218 13.91 -12.84 -7.61
C GLY A 218 15.33 -13.10 -7.08
N SER A 219 16.17 -12.07 -7.04
CA SER A 219 17.58 -12.18 -6.59
C SER A 219 17.74 -12.60 -5.13
N HIS A 220 16.76 -12.31 -4.27
CA HIS A 220 16.77 -12.69 -2.86
C HIS A 220 16.23 -14.10 -2.60
N TYR A 221 15.71 -14.80 -3.61
CA TYR A 221 15.19 -16.15 -3.38
C TYR A 221 16.34 -17.13 -3.10
N ASN A 222 16.30 -17.75 -1.92
CA ASN A 222 17.30 -18.75 -1.54
C ASN A 222 16.70 -19.76 -0.54
N GLN A 223 16.17 -20.86 -1.07
CA GLN A 223 15.52 -21.92 -0.31
C GLN A 223 16.45 -22.63 0.69
N ASP A 224 17.77 -22.57 0.48
CA ASP A 224 18.74 -23.33 1.27
C ASP A 224 19.35 -22.51 2.41
N LYS A 225 19.36 -21.16 2.33
CA LYS A 225 20.10 -20.28 3.25
C LYS A 225 19.81 -20.51 4.73
N TYR A 226 18.55 -20.76 5.08
CA TYR A 226 18.12 -20.96 6.48
C TYR A 226 17.40 -22.28 6.71
N ARG A 227 17.48 -23.20 5.75
CA ARG A 227 16.83 -24.50 5.86
C ARG A 227 17.43 -25.28 7.03
N ASN A 228 16.57 -25.85 7.87
CA ASN A 228 16.95 -26.58 9.09
C ASN A 228 17.65 -25.74 10.16
N MET A 229 17.54 -24.41 10.10
CA MET A 229 18.03 -23.52 11.17
C MET A 229 16.89 -23.11 12.09
N THR A 230 17.21 -22.95 13.37
CA THR A 230 16.31 -22.34 14.37
C THR A 230 16.39 -20.81 14.30
N CYS A 231 15.36 -20.13 14.80
CA CYS A 231 15.38 -18.68 14.90
C CYS A 231 16.58 -18.13 15.70
N ALA A 232 17.00 -18.81 16.77
CA ALA A 232 18.19 -18.43 17.53
C ALA A 232 19.45 -18.43 16.64
N GLN A 233 19.64 -19.50 15.85
CA GLN A 233 20.76 -19.59 14.92
C GLN A 233 20.72 -18.50 13.84
N ILE A 234 19.54 -18.19 13.29
CA ILE A 234 19.39 -17.14 12.27
C ILE A 234 19.75 -15.76 12.84
N TYR A 235 19.34 -15.46 14.09
CA TYR A 235 19.70 -14.21 14.76
C TYR A 235 21.20 -14.08 15.02
N ASP A 236 21.85 -15.18 15.40
CA ASP A 236 23.26 -15.21 15.78
C ASP A 236 24.23 -15.18 14.59
N LEU A 237 23.74 -15.22 13.34
CA LEU A 237 24.52 -14.97 12.11
C LEU A 237 25.04 -13.52 12.00
N THR A 238 25.10 -12.77 13.09
CA THR A 238 25.56 -11.38 13.17
C THR A 238 26.97 -11.25 13.76
N LYS A 239 27.87 -12.22 13.47
CA LYS A 239 29.32 -12.04 13.63
C LYS A 239 30.01 -11.92 12.29
#